data_AF-A0A8T2CGE1-F1
#
_entry.id   AF-A0A8T2CGE1-F1
#
_cell.length_a   1.000
_cell.length_b   1.000
_cell.length_c   1.000
_cell.angle_alpha   90.00
_cell.angle_beta   90.00
_cell.angle_gamma   90.00
#
_symmetry.space_group_name_H-M   'P 1'
#
loop_
_entity.id
_entity.type
_entity.pdbx_description
1 polymer ?
#
loop_
_entity_poly.entity_id
_entity_poly.type
_entity_poly.pdbx_seq_one_letter_code
_entity_poly.pdbx_strand_id
1 'polypeptide(L)'
;MVTIRSGSIVILVLLAVSFLALVANGEDKTIKVKKVRGNKVCTQGWECSWWSKYCCNQTISDYFQVYQFEQLFSKRNTPIAHAVGFWDYQSFITAAALFEPLGFGTTGGKLMGQKEMAAFLGHVASKTSCGYGVATGGPLAWGLCYNREMSPMQSYCDESWKFKYPCSPGAEYYGRGALPIYWNFNYGAAGEALKADLLNHPEYIEQNATLAFQAAIWRWMTPIKRAQPSAHDIFVGNWKPTKNDTLSKRGPTFGSTMNVLYGEYTCGQGSIDPMNNIISHYLYFLDLMGIGREDAGPNDELSCAEQKPFNPSTVPSSSSS
;
A
#
# COMPACT_ATOMS: atom_id res chain seq x y z
N MET A 1 -35.87 63.94 29.62
CA MET A 1 -35.87 63.27 28.30
C MET A 1 -35.35 61.85 28.54
N VAL A 2 -36.23 60.87 28.36
CA VAL A 2 -35.96 59.45 28.01
C VAL A 2 -34.93 58.64 28.85
N THR A 3 -35.50 57.90 29.82
CA THR A 3 -35.47 56.44 30.01
C THR A 3 -34.29 55.53 29.55
N ILE A 4 -33.88 54.69 30.52
CA ILE A 4 -33.69 53.21 30.50
C ILE A 4 -32.30 52.59 30.23
N ARG A 5 -31.77 52.03 31.34
CA ARG A 5 -31.09 50.73 31.60
C ARG A 5 -30.54 49.90 30.42
N SER A 6 -29.33 49.35 30.62
CA SER A 6 -29.00 47.91 30.79
C SER A 6 -27.46 47.78 30.78
N GLY A 7 -26.78 47.16 31.74
CA GLY A 7 -26.83 45.72 32.02
C GLY A 7 -25.62 45.05 31.34
N SER A 8 -24.41 45.19 31.91
CA SER A 8 -23.21 44.54 31.38
C SER A 8 -23.06 43.13 31.95
N ILE A 9 -23.51 42.15 31.18
CA ILE A 9 -23.30 40.73 31.44
C ILE A 9 -21.90 40.36 30.94
N VAL A 10 -21.03 39.91 31.86
CA VAL A 10 -19.73 39.31 31.54
C VAL A 10 -19.98 37.86 31.12
N ILE A 11 -19.82 37.57 29.82
CA ILE A 11 -19.85 36.18 29.32
C ILE A 11 -18.41 35.66 29.26
N LEU A 12 -18.05 34.86 30.24
CA LEU A 12 -16.86 34.01 30.21
C LEU A 12 -17.12 32.86 29.22
N VAL A 13 -16.49 32.90 28.06
CA VAL A 13 -16.50 31.78 27.11
C VAL A 13 -15.42 30.79 27.54
N LEU A 14 -15.81 29.77 28.32
CA LEU A 14 -14.99 28.59 28.56
C LEU A 14 -15.05 27.69 27.32
N LEU A 15 -14.03 27.79 26.46
CA LEU A 15 -13.79 26.79 25.42
C LEU A 15 -13.27 25.51 26.07
N ALA A 16 -14.18 24.61 26.42
CA ALA A 16 -13.84 23.24 26.73
C ALA A 16 -13.43 22.54 25.43
N VAL A 17 -12.12 22.48 25.18
CA VAL A 17 -11.57 21.61 24.12
C VAL A 17 -11.68 20.18 24.63
N SER A 18 -12.74 19.49 24.24
CA SER A 18 -12.88 18.06 24.44
C SER A 18 -11.88 17.33 23.56
N PHE A 19 -10.70 17.03 24.09
CA PHE A 19 -9.85 15.96 23.56
C PHE A 19 -10.58 14.64 23.78
N LEU A 20 -11.36 14.21 22.78
CA LEU A 20 -11.80 12.82 22.68
C LEU A 20 -10.57 11.99 22.31
N ALA A 21 -9.87 11.52 23.34
CA ALA A 21 -9.00 10.38 23.21
C ALA A 21 -9.88 9.18 22.83
N LEU A 22 -9.83 8.78 21.55
CA LEU A 22 -10.34 7.51 21.09
C LEU A 22 -9.45 6.42 21.69
N VAL A 23 -9.77 6.03 22.92
CA VAL A 23 -9.36 4.75 23.45
C VAL A 23 -10.08 3.71 22.61
N ALA A 24 -9.34 2.97 21.79
CA ALA A 24 -9.82 1.80 21.08
C ALA A 24 -10.13 0.69 22.09
N ASN A 25 -11.24 0.86 22.82
CA ASN A 25 -11.91 -0.26 23.46
C ASN A 25 -12.69 -0.98 22.36
N GLY A 26 -12.48 -2.29 22.24
CA GLY A 26 -13.16 -3.14 21.27
C GLY A 26 -14.67 -2.93 21.33
N GLU A 27 -15.19 -2.15 20.39
CA GLU A 27 -16.61 -2.23 20.05
C GLU A 27 -16.82 -3.62 19.47
N ASP A 28 -17.70 -4.39 20.10
CA ASP A 28 -18.14 -5.69 19.60
C ASP A 28 -18.69 -5.49 18.19
N LYS A 29 -17.91 -5.83 17.16
CA LYS A 29 -18.21 -5.46 15.77
C LYS A 29 -19.46 -6.21 15.33
N THR A 30 -20.59 -5.51 15.24
CA THR A 30 -21.86 -6.14 14.82
C THR A 30 -21.80 -6.53 13.34
N ILE A 31 -21.66 -7.82 13.06
CA ILE A 31 -21.68 -8.35 11.69
C ILE A 31 -23.13 -8.46 11.23
N LYS A 32 -23.50 -7.70 10.19
CA LYS A 32 -24.81 -7.83 9.53
C LYS A 32 -24.65 -8.67 8.28
N VAL A 33 -25.61 -9.58 8.04
CA VAL A 33 -25.58 -10.53 6.92
C VAL A 33 -26.82 -10.38 6.06
N LYS A 34 -26.65 -10.42 4.74
CA LYS A 34 -27.74 -10.43 3.75
C LYS A 34 -27.40 -11.38 2.59
N LYS A 35 -28.42 -11.85 1.86
CA LYS A 35 -28.24 -12.51 0.56
C LYS A 35 -28.59 -11.54 -0.58
N VAL A 36 -27.70 -11.41 -1.57
CA VAL A 36 -27.92 -10.63 -2.80
C VAL A 36 -27.62 -11.53 -3.99
N ARG A 37 -28.63 -11.80 -4.83
CA ARG A 37 -28.52 -12.71 -5.99
C ARG A 37 -27.92 -14.08 -5.63
N GLY A 38 -28.34 -14.64 -4.50
CA GLY A 38 -27.84 -15.93 -3.99
C GLY A 38 -26.52 -15.88 -3.21
N ASN A 39 -25.75 -14.79 -3.33
CA ASN A 39 -24.46 -14.64 -2.64
C ASN A 39 -24.65 -14.05 -1.23
N LYS A 40 -23.94 -14.63 -0.24
CA LYS A 40 -23.85 -14.06 1.11
C LYS A 40 -22.97 -12.81 1.05
N VAL A 41 -23.48 -11.70 1.57
CA VAL A 41 -22.77 -10.43 1.72
C VAL A 41 -22.94 -9.93 3.14
N CYS A 42 -21.90 -9.27 3.66
CA CYS A 42 -21.86 -8.80 5.02
C CYS A 42 -21.42 -7.33 5.10
N THR A 43 -21.70 -6.70 6.23
CA THR A 43 -21.09 -5.43 6.67
C THR A 43 -20.58 -5.64 8.08
N GLN A 44 -19.47 -4.97 8.42
CA GLN A 44 -18.79 -5.11 9.71
C GLN A 44 -18.18 -3.76 10.08
N GLY A 45 -18.83 -3.04 11.00
CA GLY A 45 -18.37 -1.73 11.48
C GLY A 45 -18.11 -0.72 10.35
N TRP A 46 -17.13 0.16 10.57
CA TRP A 46 -16.72 1.18 9.62
C TRP A 46 -15.69 0.67 8.59
N GLU A 47 -14.89 -0.33 8.95
CA GLU A 47 -13.89 -0.96 8.05
C GLU A 47 -14.54 -1.72 6.90
N CYS A 48 -15.76 -2.23 7.13
CA CYS A 48 -16.55 -2.93 6.16
C CYS A 48 -17.95 -2.31 6.04
N SER A 49 -17.96 -1.05 5.61
CA SER A 49 -19.13 -0.16 5.64
C SER A 49 -20.20 -0.43 4.57
N TRP A 50 -19.88 -1.17 3.50
CA TRP A 50 -20.86 -1.55 2.47
C TRP A 50 -20.92 -3.05 2.23
N TRP A 51 -22.07 -3.51 1.73
CA TRP A 51 -22.36 -4.93 1.51
C TRP A 51 -21.36 -5.56 0.54
N SER A 52 -20.51 -6.44 1.08
CA SER A 52 -19.53 -7.18 0.29
C SER A 52 -19.45 -8.63 0.73
N LYS A 53 -19.13 -9.52 -0.22
CA LYS A 53 -18.81 -10.92 0.10
C LYS A 53 -17.53 -11.04 0.93
N TYR A 54 -16.60 -10.10 0.76
CA TYR A 54 -15.30 -10.11 1.43
C TYR A 54 -15.43 -9.71 2.91
N CYS A 55 -16.36 -8.80 3.21
CA CYS A 55 -16.70 -8.38 4.59
C CYS A 55 -17.36 -9.47 5.44
N CYS A 56 -17.57 -10.68 4.90
CA CYS A 56 -18.00 -11.82 5.70
C CYS A 56 -16.83 -12.55 6.40
N ASN A 57 -15.60 -12.23 6.02
CA ASN A 57 -14.38 -12.68 6.69
C ASN A 57 -13.93 -11.65 7.72
N GLN A 58 -12.92 -11.99 8.51
CA GLN A 58 -12.26 -11.06 9.42
C GLN A 58 -11.68 -9.86 8.66
N THR A 59 -11.82 -8.68 9.27
CA THR A 59 -11.18 -7.43 8.87
C THR A 59 -9.70 -7.41 9.29
N ILE A 60 -8.90 -6.52 8.72
CA ILE A 60 -7.45 -6.47 9.00
C ILE A 60 -7.19 -6.24 10.50
N SER A 61 -7.93 -5.32 11.14
CA SER A 61 -7.78 -5.05 12.57
C SER A 61 -8.26 -6.18 13.49
N ASP A 62 -8.87 -7.26 12.97
CA ASP A 62 -9.18 -8.44 13.79
C ASP A 62 -7.94 -9.34 14.00
N TYR A 63 -6.92 -9.25 13.12
CA TYR A 63 -5.75 -10.12 13.16
C TYR A 63 -4.40 -9.41 13.02
N PHE A 64 -4.39 -8.11 12.73
CA PHE A 64 -3.21 -7.27 12.62
C PHE A 64 -3.35 -6.06 13.53
N GLN A 65 -2.72 -6.11 14.70
CA GLN A 65 -2.81 -5.12 15.76
C GLN A 65 -1.68 -4.10 15.69
N VAL A 66 -1.87 -2.96 16.38
CA VAL A 66 -0.86 -1.90 16.48
C VAL A 66 0.52 -2.42 16.88
N TYR A 67 0.61 -3.34 17.85
CA TYR A 67 1.92 -3.87 18.28
C TYR A 67 2.65 -4.63 17.19
N GLN A 68 1.92 -5.30 16.28
CA GLN A 68 2.53 -6.00 15.15
C GLN A 68 3.07 -4.99 14.15
N PHE A 69 2.31 -3.94 13.84
CA PHE A 69 2.80 -2.84 13.00
C PHE A 69 4.08 -2.19 13.57
N GLU A 70 4.10 -1.92 14.87
CA GLU A 70 5.28 -1.38 15.56
C GLU A 70 6.48 -2.34 15.52
N GLN A 71 6.24 -3.66 15.59
CA GLN A 71 7.29 -4.67 15.46
C GLN A 71 7.85 -4.76 14.03
N LEU A 72 6.98 -4.81 13.02
CA LEU A 72 7.38 -4.89 11.61
C LEU A 72 8.24 -3.69 11.19
N PHE A 73 7.93 -2.49 11.71
CA PHE A 73 8.60 -1.24 11.35
C PHE A 73 9.29 -0.59 12.55
N SER A 74 10.01 -1.39 13.35
CA SER A 74 10.57 -0.98 14.64
C SER A 74 11.63 0.13 14.56
N LYS A 75 12.17 0.44 13.37
CA LYS A 75 13.19 1.49 13.19
C LYS A 75 12.70 2.74 12.45
N ARG A 76 11.44 2.76 11.98
CA ARG A 76 10.88 3.87 11.16
C ARG A 76 10.88 5.24 11.85
N ASN A 77 10.81 5.26 13.19
CA ASN A 77 10.75 6.47 14.01
C ASN A 77 12.05 6.74 14.78
N THR A 78 13.15 6.08 14.41
CA THR A 78 14.46 6.40 14.99
C THR A 78 14.93 7.78 14.51
N PRO A 79 15.77 8.51 15.28
CA PRO A 79 16.19 9.87 14.92
C PRO A 79 16.91 10.01 13.57
N ILE A 80 17.43 8.91 13.01
CA ILE A 80 18.13 8.90 11.72
C ILE A 80 17.21 8.53 10.55
N ALA A 81 15.94 8.19 10.82
CA ALA A 81 14.96 7.97 9.77
C ALA A 81 14.51 9.31 9.15
N HIS A 82 13.99 9.24 7.93
CA HIS A 82 13.67 10.44 7.15
C HIS A 82 12.17 10.80 7.16
N ALA A 83 11.33 9.94 7.73
CA ALA A 83 9.89 10.11 7.85
C ALA A 83 9.40 9.91 9.30
N VAL A 84 10.20 10.38 10.28
CA VAL A 84 9.92 10.23 11.72
C VAL A 84 8.55 10.83 12.06
N GLY A 85 7.69 10.02 12.68
CA GLY A 85 6.36 10.42 13.11
C GLY A 85 5.32 10.54 11.99
N PHE A 86 5.70 10.29 10.73
CA PHE A 86 4.78 10.35 9.59
C PHE A 86 3.91 9.09 9.51
N TRP A 87 4.53 7.91 9.65
CA TRP A 87 3.83 6.64 9.46
C TRP A 87 3.26 6.07 10.77
N ASP A 88 1.95 5.85 10.80
CA ASP A 88 1.27 5.23 11.93
C ASP A 88 0.22 4.18 11.51
N TYR A 89 -0.09 3.31 12.47
CA TYR A 89 -1.04 2.21 12.31
C TYR A 89 -2.46 2.69 12.00
N GLN A 90 -2.91 3.79 12.63
CA GLN A 90 -4.27 4.30 12.43
C GLN A 90 -4.45 4.79 11.00
N SER A 91 -3.47 5.49 10.44
CA SER A 91 -3.45 5.89 9.03
C SER A 91 -3.50 4.69 8.09
N PHE A 92 -2.76 3.62 8.40
CA PHE A 92 -2.81 2.38 7.63
C PHE A 92 -4.18 1.70 7.65
N ILE A 93 -4.78 1.47 8.83
CA ILE A 93 -6.10 0.83 8.94
C ILE A 93 -7.21 1.72 8.33
N THR A 94 -7.13 3.04 8.51
CA THR A 94 -8.07 3.98 7.90
C THR A 94 -7.99 3.94 6.36
N ALA A 95 -6.78 3.79 5.80
CA ALA A 95 -6.60 3.60 4.38
C ALA A 95 -7.16 2.25 3.91
N ALA A 96 -6.85 1.18 4.65
CA ALA A 96 -7.26 -0.18 4.32
C ALA A 96 -8.78 -0.38 4.32
N ALA A 97 -9.51 0.27 5.22
CA ALA A 97 -10.97 0.25 5.28
C ALA A 97 -11.67 0.61 3.95
N LEU A 98 -11.04 1.39 3.07
CA LEU A 98 -11.59 1.67 1.73
C LEU A 98 -11.53 0.45 0.78
N PHE A 99 -10.61 -0.47 1.03
CA PHE A 99 -10.28 -1.59 0.16
C PHE A 99 -10.60 -2.96 0.78
N GLU A 100 -10.82 -3.04 2.09
CA GLU A 100 -11.29 -4.27 2.77
C GLU A 100 -12.61 -4.80 2.18
N PRO A 101 -13.63 -3.97 1.86
CA PRO A 101 -14.80 -4.44 1.15
C PRO A 101 -14.54 -4.91 -0.28
N LEU A 102 -13.38 -4.57 -0.85
CA LEU A 102 -12.95 -4.98 -2.19
C LEU A 102 -12.08 -6.24 -2.18
N GLY A 103 -11.65 -6.70 -1.00
CA GLY A 103 -10.93 -7.95 -0.81
C GLY A 103 -9.55 -7.82 -0.18
N PHE A 104 -9.00 -6.61 -0.03
CA PHE A 104 -7.65 -6.40 0.55
C PHE A 104 -7.62 -6.90 2.00
N GLY A 105 -6.80 -7.91 2.29
CA GLY A 105 -6.72 -8.51 3.62
C GLY A 105 -7.96 -9.29 4.07
N THR A 106 -9.00 -9.36 3.25
CA THR A 106 -10.29 -10.00 3.59
C THR A 106 -10.64 -11.14 2.62
N THR A 107 -9.72 -11.50 1.72
CA THR A 107 -9.87 -12.61 0.76
C THR A 107 -9.20 -13.88 1.29
N GLY A 108 -9.86 -15.03 1.12
CA GLY A 108 -9.28 -16.34 1.47
C GLY A 108 -9.24 -16.68 2.97
N GLY A 109 -9.85 -15.86 3.82
CA GLY A 109 -9.89 -16.06 5.28
C GLY A 109 -8.64 -15.58 6.00
N LYS A 110 -8.61 -15.75 7.34
CA LYS A 110 -7.59 -15.15 8.21
C LYS A 110 -6.13 -15.41 7.77
N LEU A 111 -5.75 -16.66 7.52
CA LEU A 111 -4.37 -17.01 7.17
C LEU A 111 -3.95 -16.35 5.84
N MET A 112 -4.81 -16.37 4.82
CA MET A 112 -4.53 -15.72 3.55
C MET A 112 -4.43 -14.20 3.71
N GLY A 113 -5.35 -13.59 4.47
CA GLY A 113 -5.29 -12.17 4.80
C GLY A 113 -4.00 -11.77 5.52
N GLN A 114 -3.55 -12.57 6.48
CA GLN A 114 -2.27 -12.38 7.17
C GLN A 114 -1.07 -12.50 6.22
N LYS A 115 -1.07 -13.48 5.31
CA LYS A 115 -0.02 -13.63 4.29
C LYS A 115 -0.02 -12.47 3.29
N GLU A 116 -1.19 -12.03 2.85
CA GLU A 116 -1.32 -10.87 1.96
C GLU A 116 -0.80 -9.60 2.64
N MET A 117 -1.14 -9.42 3.92
CA MET A 117 -0.65 -8.32 4.73
C MET A 117 0.87 -8.34 4.85
N ALA A 118 1.47 -9.50 5.14
CA ALA A 118 2.93 -9.65 5.18
C ALA A 118 3.57 -9.36 3.81
N ALA A 119 2.96 -9.82 2.72
CA ALA A 119 3.45 -9.59 1.36
C ALA A 119 3.40 -8.11 0.99
N PHE A 120 2.23 -7.47 1.12
CA PHE A 120 2.04 -6.04 0.84
C PHE A 120 2.99 -5.17 1.67
N LEU A 121 3.05 -5.40 2.99
CA LEU A 121 3.94 -4.66 3.87
C LEU A 121 5.42 -4.96 3.59
N GLY A 122 5.76 -6.17 3.14
CA GLY A 122 7.12 -6.51 2.70
C GLY A 122 7.58 -5.71 1.48
N HIS A 123 6.69 -5.52 0.48
CA HIS A 123 6.94 -4.60 -0.63
C HIS A 123 7.10 -3.16 -0.14
N VAL A 124 6.20 -2.69 0.72
CA VAL A 124 6.28 -1.35 1.33
C VAL A 124 7.61 -1.15 2.04
N ALA A 125 8.00 -2.09 2.90
CA ALA A 125 9.22 -2.02 3.68
C ALA A 125 10.45 -1.92 2.76
N SER A 126 10.54 -2.79 1.76
CA SER A 126 11.65 -2.78 0.80
C SER A 126 11.75 -1.45 0.03
N LYS A 127 10.63 -0.90 -0.44
CA LYS A 127 10.63 0.33 -1.26
C LYS A 127 10.87 1.61 -0.47
N THR A 128 10.72 1.58 0.84
CA THR A 128 10.88 2.73 1.72
C THR A 128 12.02 2.56 2.72
N SER A 129 12.84 1.52 2.56
CA SER A 129 13.90 1.19 3.50
C SER A 129 15.09 2.14 3.39
N CYS A 130 15.66 2.50 4.53
CA CYS A 130 17.01 3.10 4.63
C CYS A 130 17.98 2.17 5.37
N GLY A 131 17.60 0.90 5.56
CA GLY A 131 18.43 -0.09 6.24
C GLY A 131 19.68 -0.44 5.42
N TYR A 132 20.83 -0.43 6.08
CA TYR A 132 22.11 -0.86 5.52
C TYR A 132 22.63 -2.09 6.27
N GLY A 133 23.66 -2.76 5.75
CA GLY A 133 24.06 -4.10 6.20
C GLY A 133 24.39 -4.25 7.69
N VAL A 134 24.80 -3.19 8.37
CA VAL A 134 25.11 -3.19 9.83
C VAL A 134 24.17 -2.30 10.64
N ALA A 135 22.99 -1.97 10.09
CA ALA A 135 22.01 -1.15 10.79
C ALA A 135 21.48 -1.87 12.04
N THR A 136 21.28 -1.12 13.13
CA THR A 136 20.77 -1.67 14.39
C THR A 136 19.40 -2.32 14.18
N GLY A 137 19.23 -3.56 14.66
CA GLY A 137 18.01 -4.36 14.42
C GLY A 137 17.99 -5.10 13.08
N GLY A 138 19.05 -4.98 12.28
CA GLY A 138 19.15 -5.57 10.94
C GLY A 138 18.45 -4.72 9.87
N PRO A 139 18.84 -4.83 8.59
CA PRO A 139 18.35 -3.97 7.51
C PRO A 139 16.83 -4.10 7.25
N LEU A 140 16.22 -5.22 7.61
CA LEU A 140 14.80 -5.51 7.33
C LEU A 140 13.83 -4.81 8.31
N ALA A 141 14.33 -4.25 9.41
CA ALA A 141 13.53 -3.49 10.38
C ALA A 141 13.33 -2.00 10.00
N TRP A 142 13.96 -1.55 8.91
CA TRP A 142 14.06 -0.15 8.49
C TRP A 142 13.09 0.25 7.38
N GLY A 143 12.06 -0.56 7.10
CA GLY A 143 10.95 -0.14 6.25
C GLY A 143 10.25 1.10 6.79
N LEU A 144 9.57 1.83 5.90
CA LEU A 144 8.91 3.11 6.18
C LEU A 144 9.87 4.19 6.69
N CYS A 145 11.16 4.10 6.35
CA CYS A 145 12.14 5.13 6.70
C CYS A 145 12.00 6.40 5.86
N TYR A 146 11.56 6.25 4.60
CA TYR A 146 11.26 7.36 3.70
C TYR A 146 9.77 7.45 3.39
N ASN A 147 9.29 8.65 3.09
CA ASN A 147 7.97 8.89 2.47
C ASN A 147 8.05 9.51 1.08
N ARG A 148 9.26 9.87 0.64
CA ARG A 148 9.57 10.39 -0.69
C ARG A 148 11.00 10.05 -1.11
N GLU A 149 11.26 10.14 -2.40
CA GLU A 149 12.58 10.08 -2.99
C GLU A 149 13.41 11.31 -2.60
N MET A 150 14.60 11.06 -2.03
CA MET A 150 15.46 12.14 -1.51
C MET A 150 16.34 12.80 -2.57
N SER A 151 16.62 12.10 -3.67
CA SER A 151 17.47 12.62 -4.75
C SER A 151 16.92 12.20 -6.12
N PRO A 152 15.78 12.80 -6.54
CA PRO A 152 15.17 12.51 -7.84
C PRO A 152 16.13 12.80 -8.98
N MET A 153 16.24 11.88 -9.94
CA MET A 153 17.08 12.08 -11.14
C MET A 153 16.44 13.02 -12.16
N GLN A 154 15.12 13.23 -12.06
CA GLN A 154 14.32 14.02 -12.99
C GLN A 154 12.97 14.40 -12.35
N SER A 155 12.16 15.20 -13.04
CA SER A 155 10.80 15.56 -12.62
C SER A 155 9.77 14.44 -12.85
N TYR A 156 10.11 13.39 -13.60
CA TYR A 156 9.21 12.30 -14.01
C TYR A 156 7.93 12.82 -14.70
N CYS A 157 8.07 13.86 -15.51
CA CYS A 157 7.01 14.30 -16.41
C CYS A 157 7.14 13.57 -17.76
N ASP A 158 6.11 12.81 -18.15
CA ASP A 158 5.99 12.22 -19.49
C ASP A 158 4.96 13.00 -20.32
N GLU A 159 5.48 13.82 -21.25
CA GLU A 159 4.70 14.65 -22.16
C GLU A 159 3.83 13.86 -23.15
N SER A 160 4.08 12.56 -23.33
CA SER A 160 3.22 11.71 -24.16
C SER A 160 1.80 11.58 -23.59
N TRP A 161 1.63 11.83 -22.28
CA TRP A 161 0.36 11.78 -21.57
C TRP A 161 -0.38 13.12 -21.49
N LYS A 162 0.12 14.19 -22.13
CA LYS A 162 -0.40 15.56 -21.99
C LYS A 162 -1.92 15.74 -22.23
N PHE A 163 -2.54 14.86 -23.01
CA PHE A 163 -3.98 14.92 -23.31
C PHE A 163 -4.86 14.31 -22.22
N LYS A 164 -4.30 13.47 -21.34
CA LYS A 164 -5.03 12.83 -20.25
C LYS A 164 -4.52 13.28 -18.88
N TYR A 165 -3.21 13.31 -18.70
CA TYR A 165 -2.54 13.70 -17.46
C TYR A 165 -1.42 14.70 -17.77
N PRO A 166 -1.77 15.96 -18.14
CA PRO A 166 -0.76 17.00 -18.37
C PRO A 166 0.07 17.22 -17.12
N CYS A 167 1.37 17.47 -17.32
CA CYS A 167 2.25 17.86 -16.23
C CYS A 167 1.88 19.28 -15.77
N SER A 168 1.60 19.43 -14.49
CA SER A 168 1.22 20.71 -13.91
C SER A 168 2.47 21.59 -13.69
N PRO A 169 2.41 22.90 -14.00
CA PRO A 169 3.56 23.78 -13.82
C PRO A 169 4.07 23.76 -12.37
N GLY A 170 5.36 23.49 -12.19
CA GLY A 170 6.01 23.41 -10.87
C GLY A 170 5.78 22.12 -10.09
N ALA A 171 4.94 21.21 -10.59
CA ALA A 171 4.75 19.89 -10.01
C ALA A 171 5.88 18.93 -10.44
N GLU A 172 6.33 18.10 -9.51
CA GLU A 172 7.32 17.05 -9.76
C GLU A 172 6.77 15.70 -9.30
N TYR A 173 6.90 14.68 -10.15
CA TYR A 173 6.27 13.36 -10.01
C TYR A 173 7.26 12.26 -9.62
N TYR A 174 8.28 12.60 -8.82
CA TYR A 174 9.21 11.64 -8.23
C TYR A 174 8.53 10.71 -7.22
N GLY A 175 9.25 9.69 -6.77
CA GLY A 175 8.68 8.63 -5.92
C GLY A 175 8.13 9.17 -4.60
N ARG A 176 6.84 8.97 -4.31
CA ARG A 176 6.23 9.26 -3.00
C ARG A 176 5.31 8.16 -2.52
N GLY A 177 5.19 8.04 -1.20
CA GLY A 177 4.25 7.13 -0.53
C GLY A 177 4.84 5.76 -0.18
N ALA A 178 4.00 4.87 0.35
CA ALA A 178 4.43 3.59 0.92
C ALA A 178 4.80 2.55 -0.15
N LEU A 179 4.08 2.52 -1.28
CA LEU A 179 4.58 1.97 -2.54
C LEU A 179 4.81 3.17 -3.47
N PRO A 180 6.06 3.62 -3.66
CA PRO A 180 6.36 4.86 -4.35
C PRO A 180 5.71 4.95 -5.73
N ILE A 181 4.93 6.01 -5.94
CA ILE A 181 4.31 6.33 -7.23
C ILE A 181 5.22 7.30 -7.96
N TYR A 182 5.48 7.01 -9.23
CA TYR A 182 6.28 7.83 -10.14
C TYR A 182 5.44 8.21 -11.35
N TRP A 183 5.81 9.30 -12.01
CA TRP A 183 5.23 9.77 -13.27
C TRP A 183 3.84 10.40 -13.18
N ASN A 184 3.66 11.52 -13.89
CA ASN A 184 2.40 12.27 -14.01
C ASN A 184 1.18 11.38 -14.27
N PHE A 185 1.30 10.38 -15.15
CA PHE A 185 0.17 9.51 -15.49
C PHE A 185 -0.27 8.59 -14.34
N ASN A 186 0.63 8.17 -13.46
CA ASN A 186 0.24 7.36 -12.29
C ASN A 186 -0.30 8.26 -11.19
N TYR A 187 0.25 9.47 -10.99
CA TYR A 187 -0.32 10.46 -10.07
C TYR A 187 -1.74 10.86 -10.49
N GLY A 188 -1.97 11.13 -11.77
CA GLY A 188 -3.30 11.41 -12.31
C GLY A 188 -4.28 10.25 -12.11
N ALA A 189 -3.87 9.02 -12.44
CA ALA A 189 -4.72 7.84 -12.25
C ALA A 189 -5.03 7.56 -10.76
N ALA A 190 -4.04 7.71 -9.88
CA ALA A 190 -4.24 7.59 -8.43
C ALA A 190 -5.17 8.69 -7.91
N GLY A 191 -5.00 9.93 -8.39
CA GLY A 191 -5.82 11.06 -7.99
C GLY A 191 -7.29 10.90 -8.36
N GLU A 192 -7.58 10.43 -9.58
CA GLU A 192 -8.93 10.08 -10.02
C GLU A 192 -9.55 8.99 -9.12
N ALA A 193 -8.80 7.93 -8.84
CA ALA A 193 -9.29 6.80 -8.05
C ALA A 193 -9.55 7.17 -6.57
N LEU A 194 -8.67 7.98 -5.99
CA LEU A 194 -8.73 8.39 -4.58
C LEU A 194 -9.51 9.69 -4.38
N LYS A 195 -9.98 10.33 -5.45
CA LYS A 195 -10.66 11.63 -5.44
C LYS A 195 -9.81 12.72 -4.75
N ALA A 196 -8.52 12.71 -5.03
CA ALA A 196 -7.54 13.68 -4.56
C ALA A 196 -6.82 14.30 -5.77
N ASP A 197 -6.55 15.60 -5.75
CA ASP A 197 -5.89 16.27 -6.88
C ASP A 197 -4.38 16.03 -6.88
N LEU A 198 -3.98 14.79 -7.12
CA LEU A 198 -2.58 14.35 -7.08
C LEU A 198 -1.78 14.76 -8.32
N LEU A 199 -2.46 15.14 -9.41
CA LEU A 199 -1.78 15.62 -10.61
C LEU A 199 -1.25 17.04 -10.44
N ASN A 200 -2.04 17.92 -9.82
CA ASN A 200 -1.61 19.29 -9.51
C ASN A 200 -0.88 19.39 -8.16
N HIS A 201 -1.22 18.52 -7.20
CA HIS A 201 -0.65 18.51 -5.85
C HIS A 201 -0.05 17.14 -5.48
N PRO A 202 1.01 16.70 -6.19
CA PRO A 202 1.64 15.41 -5.89
C PRO A 202 2.24 15.35 -4.48
N GLU A 203 2.55 16.49 -3.87
CA GLU A 203 3.04 16.63 -2.49
C GLU A 203 2.06 16.16 -1.42
N TYR A 204 0.76 16.05 -1.72
CA TYR A 204 -0.21 15.54 -0.73
C TYR A 204 0.11 14.11 -0.28
N ILE A 205 0.75 13.29 -1.12
CA ILE A 205 1.19 11.94 -0.74
C ILE A 205 2.26 12.00 0.37
N GLU A 206 3.17 12.97 0.37
CA GLU A 206 4.21 13.08 1.40
C GLU A 206 3.77 13.89 2.64
N GLN A 207 2.56 14.45 2.63
CA GLN A 207 2.00 15.26 3.73
C GLN A 207 0.90 14.52 4.50
N ASN A 208 0.32 13.46 3.94
CA ASN A 208 -0.77 12.72 4.56
C ASN A 208 -0.53 11.20 4.47
N ALA A 209 -0.21 10.59 5.61
CA ALA A 209 0.11 9.17 5.69
C ALA A 209 -1.07 8.25 5.31
N THR A 210 -2.31 8.64 5.65
CA THR A 210 -3.51 7.90 5.23
C THR A 210 -3.62 7.90 3.71
N LEU A 211 -3.45 9.05 3.05
CA LEU A 211 -3.47 9.16 1.59
C LEU A 211 -2.32 8.38 0.93
N ALA A 212 -1.13 8.40 1.53
CA ALA A 212 0.01 7.61 1.07
C ALA A 212 -0.25 6.10 1.12
N PHE A 213 -0.87 5.61 2.20
CA PHE A 213 -1.28 4.21 2.29
C PHE A 213 -2.43 3.89 1.33
N GLN A 214 -3.39 4.80 1.14
CA GLN A 214 -4.45 4.63 0.15
C GLN A 214 -3.89 4.47 -1.26
N ALA A 215 -2.90 5.29 -1.64
CA ALA A 215 -2.23 5.21 -2.93
C ALA A 215 -1.46 3.90 -3.10
N ALA A 216 -0.80 3.42 -2.04
CA ALA A 216 -0.11 2.14 -2.03
C ALA A 216 -1.08 0.94 -2.18
N ILE A 217 -2.17 0.92 -1.40
CA ILE A 217 -3.17 -0.15 -1.46
C ILE A 217 -3.91 -0.10 -2.80
N TRP A 218 -4.23 1.10 -3.31
CA TRP A 218 -4.77 1.25 -4.66
C TRP A 218 -3.84 0.63 -5.71
N ARG A 219 -2.53 0.88 -5.63
CA ARG A 219 -1.55 0.29 -6.55
C ARG A 219 -1.49 -1.24 -6.46
N TRP A 220 -1.67 -1.79 -5.26
CA TRP A 220 -1.74 -3.23 -5.01
C TRP A 220 -3.01 -3.87 -5.58
N MET A 221 -4.15 -3.20 -5.42
CA MET A 221 -5.48 -3.67 -5.81
C MET A 221 -5.84 -3.39 -7.28
N THR A 222 -5.10 -2.51 -7.96
CA THR A 222 -5.50 -2.02 -9.30
C THR A 222 -4.56 -2.53 -10.39
N PRO A 223 -5.10 -3.19 -11.44
CA PRO A 223 -4.33 -3.49 -12.63
C PRO A 223 -3.99 -2.22 -13.43
N ILE A 224 -2.71 -2.01 -13.77
CA ILE A 224 -2.29 -0.86 -14.60
C ILE A 224 -2.76 -0.99 -16.05
N LYS A 225 -2.83 -2.22 -16.58
CA LYS A 225 -3.28 -2.50 -17.94
C LYS A 225 -4.44 -3.49 -17.89
N ARG A 226 -5.41 -3.32 -18.79
CA ARG A 226 -6.62 -4.17 -18.87
C ARG A 226 -6.32 -5.67 -18.98
N ALA A 227 -5.21 -6.05 -19.60
CA ALA A 227 -4.80 -7.45 -19.79
C ALA A 227 -3.88 -7.99 -18.67
N GLN A 228 -3.59 -7.19 -17.64
CA GLN A 228 -2.77 -7.59 -16.50
C GLN A 228 -3.66 -7.81 -15.27
N PRO A 229 -3.27 -8.68 -14.34
CA PRO A 229 -3.92 -8.78 -13.03
C PRO A 229 -3.47 -7.64 -12.09
N SER A 230 -4.15 -7.49 -10.95
CA SER A 230 -3.64 -6.72 -9.81
C SER A 230 -2.64 -7.56 -9.00
N ALA A 231 -1.81 -6.93 -8.16
CA ALA A 231 -0.92 -7.68 -7.27
C ALA A 231 -1.74 -8.48 -6.24
N HIS A 232 -2.87 -7.92 -5.77
CA HIS A 232 -3.88 -8.63 -4.99
C HIS A 232 -4.34 -9.92 -5.66
N ASP A 233 -4.87 -9.84 -6.89
CA ASP A 233 -5.44 -10.99 -7.59
C ASP A 233 -4.41 -12.08 -7.88
N ILE A 234 -3.14 -11.70 -8.14
CA ILE A 234 -2.03 -12.65 -8.24
C ILE A 234 -1.86 -13.35 -6.90
N PHE A 235 -1.69 -12.59 -5.82
CA PHE A 235 -1.29 -13.13 -4.52
C PHE A 235 -2.35 -14.02 -3.89
N VAL A 236 -3.62 -13.60 -3.92
CA VAL A 236 -4.73 -14.37 -3.35
C VAL A 236 -5.25 -15.47 -4.27
N GLY A 237 -4.66 -15.62 -5.47
CA GLY A 237 -4.97 -16.70 -6.42
C GLY A 237 -6.26 -16.52 -7.23
N ASN A 238 -6.83 -15.31 -7.29
CA ASN A 238 -7.98 -15.02 -8.15
C ASN A 238 -7.61 -14.98 -9.64
N TRP A 239 -6.37 -14.63 -9.94
CA TRP A 239 -5.89 -14.54 -11.30
C TRP A 239 -5.58 -15.93 -11.88
N LYS A 240 -6.15 -16.23 -13.05
CA LYS A 240 -5.82 -17.42 -13.84
C LYS A 240 -4.81 -17.06 -14.93
N PRO A 241 -3.56 -17.56 -14.86
CA PRO A 241 -2.55 -17.30 -15.88
C PRO A 241 -2.99 -17.77 -17.27
N THR A 242 -2.65 -16.99 -18.30
CA THR A 242 -2.81 -17.42 -19.70
C THR A 242 -1.68 -18.36 -20.11
N LYS A 243 -1.81 -18.99 -21.28
CA LYS A 243 -0.70 -19.78 -21.87
C LYS A 243 0.58 -18.95 -22.01
N ASN A 244 0.46 -17.67 -22.36
CA ASN A 244 1.63 -16.78 -22.50
C ASN A 244 2.30 -16.51 -21.14
N ASP A 245 1.51 -16.43 -20.07
CA ASP A 245 2.03 -16.25 -18.70
C ASP A 245 2.80 -17.48 -18.25
N THR A 246 2.23 -18.67 -18.43
CA THR A 246 2.92 -19.93 -18.10
C THR A 246 4.22 -20.10 -18.90
N LEU A 247 4.21 -19.82 -20.22
CA LEU A 247 5.41 -19.83 -21.05
C LEU A 247 6.45 -18.78 -20.62
N SER A 248 6.00 -17.71 -19.97
CA SER A 248 6.84 -16.67 -19.40
C SER A 248 7.20 -16.91 -17.93
N LYS A 249 6.90 -18.11 -17.40
CA LYS A 249 7.09 -18.52 -16.00
C LYS A 249 6.34 -17.66 -14.98
N ARG A 250 5.28 -16.96 -15.39
CA ARG A 250 4.41 -16.17 -14.51
C ARG A 250 3.24 -17.02 -13.99
N GLY A 251 2.92 -16.86 -12.71
CA GLY A 251 1.86 -17.62 -12.03
C GLY A 251 1.28 -16.87 -10.83
N PRO A 252 0.31 -17.44 -10.10
CA PRO A 252 -0.24 -16.83 -8.89
C PRO A 252 0.76 -16.93 -7.73
N THR A 253 1.88 -16.21 -7.83
CA THR A 253 3.02 -16.34 -6.93
C THR A 253 3.51 -14.98 -6.43
N PHE A 254 4.22 -14.95 -5.31
CA PHE A 254 4.82 -13.72 -4.79
C PHE A 254 5.79 -13.09 -5.80
N GLY A 255 6.56 -13.91 -6.53
CA GLY A 255 7.40 -13.45 -7.63
C GLY A 255 6.62 -12.67 -8.70
N SER A 256 5.44 -13.14 -9.08
CA SER A 256 4.61 -12.42 -10.06
C SER A 256 4.03 -11.10 -9.53
N THR A 257 3.89 -10.93 -8.21
CA THR A 257 3.56 -9.62 -7.63
C THR A 257 4.69 -8.60 -7.85
N MET A 258 5.96 -8.99 -7.67
CA MET A 258 7.11 -8.15 -8.02
C MET A 258 7.12 -7.84 -9.52
N ASN A 259 6.76 -8.81 -10.36
CA ASN A 259 6.73 -8.62 -11.81
C ASN A 259 5.68 -7.58 -12.26
N VAL A 260 4.46 -7.64 -11.73
CA VAL A 260 3.41 -6.66 -12.10
C VAL A 260 3.67 -5.28 -11.49
N LEU A 261 4.40 -5.21 -10.39
CA LEU A 261 4.74 -3.95 -9.72
C LEU A 261 5.98 -3.27 -10.33
N TYR A 262 7.05 -4.03 -10.58
CA TYR A 262 8.40 -3.53 -10.87
C TYR A 262 9.17 -4.36 -11.91
N GLY A 263 8.47 -5.17 -12.72
CA GLY A 263 9.09 -6.26 -13.49
C GLY A 263 10.25 -5.87 -14.39
N GLU A 264 10.26 -4.65 -14.93
CA GLU A 264 11.37 -4.14 -15.76
C GLU A 264 12.69 -3.99 -14.97
N TYR A 265 12.61 -3.70 -13.68
CA TYR A 265 13.77 -3.50 -12.81
C TYR A 265 14.11 -4.74 -11.97
N THR A 266 13.15 -5.64 -11.74
CA THR A 266 13.32 -6.73 -10.75
C THR A 266 13.32 -8.13 -11.33
N CYS A 267 12.76 -8.36 -12.53
CA CYS A 267 12.46 -9.70 -13.02
C CYS A 267 13.16 -10.04 -14.34
N GLY A 268 13.39 -11.32 -14.59
CA GLY A 268 14.02 -11.82 -15.82
C GLY A 268 15.52 -11.54 -15.93
N GLN A 269 16.17 -11.17 -14.81
CA GLN A 269 17.57 -10.75 -14.74
C GLN A 269 18.40 -11.63 -13.78
N GLY A 270 17.88 -12.80 -13.39
CA GLY A 270 18.51 -13.65 -12.38
C GLY A 270 18.24 -13.16 -10.95
N SER A 271 19.05 -13.64 -10.00
CA SER A 271 18.96 -13.22 -8.61
C SER A 271 19.71 -11.90 -8.41
N ILE A 272 18.97 -10.83 -8.16
CA ILE A 272 19.50 -9.47 -7.97
C ILE A 272 19.04 -8.87 -6.65
N ASP A 273 19.82 -7.94 -6.10
CA ASP A 273 19.56 -7.34 -4.79
C ASP A 273 18.18 -6.69 -4.63
N PRO A 274 17.64 -5.92 -5.60
CA PRO A 274 16.31 -5.35 -5.48
C PRO A 274 15.20 -6.40 -5.27
N MET A 275 15.31 -7.55 -5.94
CA MET A 275 14.35 -8.64 -5.79
C MET A 275 14.55 -9.37 -4.45
N ASN A 276 15.80 -9.73 -4.14
CA ASN A 276 16.13 -10.45 -2.91
C ASN A 276 15.78 -9.63 -1.66
N ASN A 277 15.89 -8.30 -1.72
CA ASN A 277 15.49 -7.40 -0.65
C ASN A 277 13.97 -7.45 -0.38
N ILE A 278 13.13 -7.47 -1.43
CA ILE A 278 11.67 -7.60 -1.29
C ILE A 278 11.31 -8.96 -0.68
N ILE A 279 11.90 -10.04 -1.20
CA ILE A 279 11.70 -11.40 -0.66
C ILE A 279 12.08 -11.46 0.82
N SER A 280 13.24 -10.90 1.18
CA SER A 280 13.74 -10.93 2.56
C SER A 280 12.79 -10.22 3.53
N HIS A 281 12.21 -9.08 3.15
CA HIS A 281 11.22 -8.40 3.98
C HIS A 281 9.94 -9.23 4.14
N TYR A 282 9.44 -9.85 3.07
CA TYR A 282 8.26 -10.71 3.16
C TYR A 282 8.48 -11.89 4.12
N LEU A 283 9.58 -12.61 3.98
CA LEU A 283 9.92 -13.73 4.87
C LEU A 283 10.10 -13.28 6.33
N TYR A 284 10.78 -12.15 6.54
CA TYR A 284 10.97 -11.58 7.87
C TYR A 284 9.63 -11.19 8.52
N PHE A 285 8.70 -10.64 7.74
CA PHE A 285 7.39 -10.24 8.25
C PHE A 285 6.49 -11.43 8.56
N LEU A 286 6.57 -12.52 7.77
CA LEU A 286 5.89 -13.77 8.12
C LEU A 286 6.36 -14.31 9.48
N ASP A 287 7.67 -14.27 9.76
CA ASP A 287 8.21 -14.71 11.05
C ASP A 287 7.73 -13.82 12.19
N LEU A 288 7.79 -12.49 12.04
CA LEU A 288 7.34 -11.54 13.06
C LEU A 288 5.84 -11.62 13.32
N MET A 289 5.04 -11.97 12.31
CA MET A 289 3.60 -12.19 12.46
C MET A 289 3.26 -13.56 13.04
N GLY A 290 4.25 -14.41 13.33
CA GLY A 290 4.06 -15.75 13.89
C GLY A 290 3.45 -16.75 12.91
N ILE A 291 3.54 -16.47 11.60
CA ILE A 291 3.10 -17.38 10.54
C ILE A 291 4.22 -18.35 10.20
N GLY A 292 5.44 -17.83 10.07
CA GLY A 292 6.63 -18.59 9.67
C GLY A 292 6.94 -18.45 8.18
N ARG A 293 8.20 -18.24 7.86
CA ARG A 293 8.70 -18.11 6.49
C ARG A 293 8.47 -19.34 5.61
N GLU A 294 8.26 -20.51 6.20
CA GLU A 294 7.92 -21.75 5.50
C GLU A 294 6.57 -21.68 4.79
N ASP A 295 5.64 -20.87 5.31
CA ASP A 295 4.33 -20.62 4.68
C ASP A 295 4.44 -19.73 3.44
N ALA A 296 5.60 -19.11 3.19
CA ALA A 296 5.80 -18.25 2.03
C ALA A 296 5.74 -19.02 0.70
N GLY A 297 5.95 -20.33 0.73
CA GLY A 297 6.08 -21.18 -0.45
C GLY A 297 7.54 -21.40 -0.84
N PRO A 298 7.79 -22.29 -1.81
CA PRO A 298 9.14 -22.58 -2.30
C PRO A 298 9.75 -21.38 -3.04
N ASN A 299 11.08 -21.37 -3.16
CA ASN A 299 11.83 -20.22 -3.68
C ASN A 299 11.47 -19.83 -5.13
N ASP A 300 11.03 -20.78 -5.95
CA ASP A 300 10.56 -20.55 -7.31
C ASP A 300 9.21 -19.79 -7.37
N GLU A 301 8.38 -19.89 -6.33
CA GLU A 301 7.19 -19.07 -6.16
C GLU A 301 7.50 -17.69 -5.56
N LEU A 302 8.55 -17.59 -4.75
CA LEU A 302 9.01 -16.31 -4.18
C LEU A 302 9.71 -15.43 -5.21
N SER A 303 10.49 -16.04 -6.09
CA SER A 303 11.39 -15.34 -7.01
C SER A 303 10.70 -14.98 -8.33
N CYS A 304 11.15 -13.87 -8.92
CA CYS A 304 10.84 -13.53 -10.32
C CYS A 304 12.06 -13.54 -11.24
N ALA A 305 13.18 -14.13 -10.79
CA ALA A 305 14.46 -14.17 -11.49
C ALA A 305 14.35 -14.66 -12.94
N GLU A 306 13.51 -15.68 -13.17
CA GLU A 306 13.34 -16.31 -14.48
C GLU A 306 12.03 -15.89 -15.19
N GLN A 307 11.23 -15.03 -14.56
CA GLN A 307 9.97 -14.59 -15.14
C GLN A 307 10.21 -13.51 -16.18
N LYS A 308 9.63 -13.64 -17.39
CA LYS A 308 9.68 -12.52 -18.33
C LYS A 308 8.84 -11.35 -17.79
N PRO A 309 9.34 -10.10 -17.83
CA PRO A 309 8.58 -8.94 -17.39
C PRO A 309 7.23 -8.81 -18.11
N PHE A 310 6.18 -8.39 -17.41
CA PHE A 310 4.89 -8.05 -18.04
C PHE A 310 5.01 -6.85 -19.00
N ASN A 311 5.88 -5.91 -18.65
CA ASN A 311 6.13 -4.67 -19.40
C ASN A 311 7.65 -4.54 -19.63
N PRO A 312 8.25 -5.31 -20.56
CA PRO A 312 9.68 -5.21 -20.81
C PRO A 312 10.02 -3.83 -21.39
N SER A 313 11.10 -3.21 -20.91
CA SER A 313 11.59 -1.96 -21.49
C SER A 313 12.02 -2.23 -22.94
N THR A 314 11.55 -1.42 -23.87
CA THR A 314 12.00 -1.47 -25.27
C THR A 314 13.41 -0.91 -25.35
N VAL A 315 14.43 -1.73 -25.07
CA VAL A 315 15.77 -1.41 -25.57
C VAL A 315 15.76 -1.75 -27.05
N PRO A 316 16.12 -0.82 -27.96
CA PRO A 316 16.32 -1.16 -29.36
C PRO A 316 17.35 -2.29 -29.41
N SER A 317 17.02 -3.38 -30.09
CA SER A 317 18.00 -4.42 -30.38
C SER A 317 19.24 -3.76 -30.98
N SER A 318 20.36 -3.81 -30.26
CA SER A 318 21.66 -3.48 -30.85
C SER A 318 21.85 -4.43 -32.03
N SER A 319 21.64 -3.92 -33.23
CA SER A 319 22.02 -4.59 -34.46
C SER A 319 23.52 -4.86 -34.38
N SER A 320 23.87 -6.11 -34.13
CA SER A 320 25.20 -6.65 -34.37
C SER A 320 25.62 -6.29 -35.79
N SER A 321 26.57 -5.36 -35.91
CA SER A 321 27.42 -5.19 -37.08
C SER A 321 28.65 -6.07 -36.91
#